data_AF-A0A426TSK1-F1
#
_entry.id   AF-A0A426TSK1-F1
#
_cell.length_a   1.000
_cell.length_b   1.000
_cell.length_c   1.000
_cell.angle_alpha   90.00
_cell.angle_beta   90.00
_cell.angle_gamma   90.00
#
_symmetry.space_group_name_H-M   'P 1'
#
loop_
_entity.id
_entity.type
_entity.pdbx_description
1 polymer ?
#
loop_
_entity_poly.entity_id
_entity_poly.type
_entity_poly.pdbx_seq_one_letter_code
_entity_poly.pdbx_strand_id
1 'polypeptide(L)'
;MATKLMLPNYLALGHLTHDVLPAGALMPGGTVRYAALTARELGYQAAVVSSGCADLVGSLPDDVALHLQPAPVTTTFANRYTAYGREQWLHALAPVLTLDRVSAAWREAPMIHIGPVANECALAHILDWVAPHALVGLTPQGMLRTWDAPLPARVRPLHWQ
;
A
#
# COMPACT_ATOMS: atom_id res chain seq x y z
N MET A 1 -18.90 3.50 1.00
CA MET A 1 -19.29 3.26 -0.41
C MET A 1 -19.34 1.76 -0.64
N ALA A 2 -20.31 1.29 -1.43
CA ALA A 2 -20.55 -0.14 -1.65
C ALA A 2 -19.39 -0.78 -2.40
N THR A 3 -18.87 -1.89 -1.86
CA THR A 3 -17.87 -2.75 -2.51
C THR A 3 -18.45 -3.22 -3.84
N LYS A 4 -17.84 -2.85 -4.96
CA LYS A 4 -18.16 -3.39 -6.28
C LYS A 4 -18.11 -4.92 -6.17
N LEU A 5 -19.18 -5.62 -6.58
CA LEU A 5 -19.24 -7.09 -6.64
C LEU A 5 -18.28 -7.56 -7.74
N MET A 6 -16.99 -7.53 -7.43
CA MET A 6 -15.91 -8.03 -8.26
C MET A 6 -15.06 -8.98 -7.43
N LEU A 7 -14.71 -10.11 -8.04
CA LEU A 7 -13.81 -11.11 -7.50
C LEU A 7 -12.43 -10.84 -8.10
N PRO A 8 -11.49 -10.22 -7.37
CA PRO A 8 -10.17 -9.98 -7.92
C PRO A 8 -9.44 -11.31 -8.13
N ASN A 9 -8.74 -11.42 -9.25
CA ASN A 9 -7.78 -12.51 -9.44
C ASN A 9 -6.34 -12.10 -9.04
N TYR A 10 -6.15 -10.84 -8.63
CA TYR A 10 -4.93 -10.31 -8.04
C TYR A 10 -5.28 -9.28 -6.95
N LEU A 11 -4.87 -9.51 -5.71
CA LEU A 11 -5.12 -8.62 -4.57
C LEU A 11 -3.81 -8.06 -4.03
N ALA A 12 -3.67 -6.73 -4.00
CA ALA A 12 -2.53 -6.06 -3.39
C ALA A 12 -2.89 -5.48 -2.00
N LEU A 13 -2.04 -5.72 -1.00
CA LEU A 13 -2.23 -5.32 0.40
C LEU A 13 -1.09 -4.40 0.84
N GLY A 14 -1.40 -3.17 1.27
CA GLY A 14 -0.41 -2.16 1.66
C GLY A 14 -0.93 -0.74 1.44
N HIS A 15 -0.15 0.28 1.80
CA HIS A 15 -0.60 1.66 1.64
C HIS A 15 -0.40 2.19 0.22
N LEU A 16 -1.48 2.72 -0.34
CA LEU A 16 -1.43 3.86 -1.26
C LEU A 16 -0.87 5.06 -0.50
N THR A 17 0.00 5.83 -1.16
CA THR A 17 0.71 6.94 -0.51
C THR A 17 0.52 8.24 -1.27
N HIS A 18 0.88 9.34 -0.62
CA HIS A 18 1.30 10.54 -1.32
C HIS A 18 2.83 10.62 -1.38
N ASP A 19 3.34 10.99 -2.54
CA ASP A 19 4.69 11.49 -2.70
C ASP A 19 4.63 13.01 -2.88
N VAL A 20 5.30 13.73 -1.98
CA VAL A 20 5.47 15.18 -2.09
C VAL A 20 6.50 15.47 -3.19
N LEU A 21 6.04 16.14 -4.23
CA LEU A 21 6.86 16.60 -5.36
C LEU A 21 7.60 17.91 -5.02
N PRO A 22 8.63 18.28 -5.80
CA PRO A 22 9.16 19.64 -5.79
C PRO A 22 8.02 20.65 -5.98
N ALA A 23 8.05 21.76 -5.24
CA ALA A 23 6.98 22.76 -5.14
C ALA A 23 5.71 22.33 -4.37
N GLY A 24 5.69 21.15 -3.74
CA GLY A 24 4.69 20.77 -2.74
C GLY A 24 3.43 20.10 -3.28
N ALA A 25 3.34 19.85 -4.58
CA ALA A 25 2.26 19.04 -5.15
C ALA A 25 2.31 17.59 -4.63
N LEU A 26 1.16 16.95 -4.50
CA LEU A 26 1.05 15.55 -4.08
C LEU A 26 0.82 14.66 -5.30
N MET A 27 1.57 13.56 -5.38
CA MET A 27 1.40 12.52 -6.38
C MET A 27 1.00 11.20 -5.71
N PRO A 28 -0.03 10.49 -6.20
CA PRO A 28 -0.35 9.16 -5.69
C PRO A 28 0.78 8.16 -5.96
N GLY A 29 1.18 7.44 -4.91
CA GLY A 29 2.25 6.45 -4.92
C GLY A 29 1.86 5.18 -4.20
N GLY A 30 2.88 4.47 -3.69
CA GLY A 30 2.73 3.23 -2.93
C GLY A 30 3.00 2.00 -3.79
N THR A 31 3.66 1.00 -3.21
CA THR A 31 4.00 -0.26 -3.88
C THR A 31 2.77 -0.93 -4.48
N VAL A 32 1.67 -0.97 -3.71
CA VAL A 32 0.42 -1.59 -4.14
C VAL A 32 -0.25 -0.88 -5.31
N ARG A 33 -0.05 0.45 -5.46
CA ARG A 33 -0.52 1.19 -6.63
C ARG A 33 0.12 0.67 -7.90
N TYR A 34 1.45 0.67 -7.93
CA TYR A 34 2.21 0.24 -9.10
C TYR A 34 2.02 -1.24 -9.40
N ALA A 35 1.90 -2.07 -8.35
CA ALA A 35 1.66 -3.49 -8.48
C ALA A 35 0.27 -3.78 -9.09
N ALA A 36 -0.78 -3.09 -8.62
CA ALA A 36 -2.14 -3.25 -9.15
C ALA A 36 -2.26 -2.74 -10.59
N LEU A 37 -1.63 -1.59 -10.91
CA LEU A 37 -1.59 -1.08 -12.29
C LEU A 37 -0.87 -2.05 -13.22
N THR A 38 0.27 -2.59 -12.80
CA THR A 38 1.00 -3.61 -13.59
C THR A 38 0.16 -4.85 -13.81
N ALA A 39 -0.47 -5.39 -12.76
CA ALA A 39 -1.34 -6.56 -12.87
C ALA A 39 -2.50 -6.31 -13.84
N ARG A 40 -3.12 -5.13 -13.76
CA ARG A 40 -4.17 -4.73 -14.69
C ARG A 40 -3.70 -4.71 -16.16
N GLU A 41 -2.55 -4.10 -16.44
CA GLU A 41 -1.99 -4.08 -17.81
C GLU A 41 -1.68 -5.48 -18.34
N LEU A 42 -1.41 -6.44 -17.44
CA LEU A 42 -1.22 -7.85 -17.78
C LEU A 42 -2.54 -8.64 -17.92
N GLY A 43 -3.69 -7.99 -17.82
CA GLY A 43 -5.01 -8.59 -17.98
C GLY A 43 -5.63 -9.16 -16.71
N TYR A 44 -5.05 -8.89 -15.53
CA TYR A 44 -5.63 -9.30 -14.25
C TYR A 44 -6.70 -8.32 -13.76
N GLN A 45 -7.71 -8.86 -13.06
CA GLN A 45 -8.69 -8.11 -12.30
C GLN A 45 -8.09 -7.74 -10.94
N ALA A 46 -7.43 -6.59 -10.90
CA ALA A 46 -6.72 -6.13 -9.72
C ALA A 46 -7.65 -5.47 -8.69
N ALA A 47 -7.35 -5.71 -7.41
CA ALA A 47 -7.90 -4.97 -6.28
C ALA A 47 -6.78 -4.56 -5.31
N VAL A 48 -7.01 -3.46 -4.59
CA VAL A 48 -6.11 -2.93 -3.56
C VAL A 48 -6.86 -2.82 -2.24
N VAL A 49 -6.22 -3.24 -1.16
CA VAL A 49 -6.61 -2.92 0.22
C VAL A 49 -5.57 -1.95 0.79
N SER A 50 -6.02 -0.76 1.18
CA SER A 50 -5.15 0.32 1.67
C SER A 50 -5.79 1.06 2.85
N SER A 51 -4.99 1.79 3.61
CA SER A 51 -5.42 2.72 4.66
C SER A 51 -5.04 4.15 4.28
N GLY A 52 -5.93 5.12 4.50
CA GLY A 52 -5.64 6.53 4.21
C GLY A 52 -6.88 7.42 4.24
N CYS A 53 -6.67 8.70 3.90
CA CYS A 53 -7.75 9.67 3.79
C CYS A 53 -8.60 9.43 2.53
N ALA A 54 -9.79 10.01 2.50
CA ALA A 54 -10.73 9.88 1.39
C ALA A 54 -10.23 10.51 0.07
N ASP A 55 -9.16 11.30 0.11
CA ASP A 55 -8.49 11.86 -1.07
C ASP A 55 -7.85 10.80 -1.97
N LEU A 56 -7.61 9.60 -1.43
CA LEU A 56 -7.17 8.44 -2.21
C LEU A 56 -8.28 7.82 -3.07
N VAL A 57 -9.55 8.18 -2.85
CA VAL A 57 -10.65 7.71 -3.71
C VAL A 57 -10.46 8.32 -5.10
N GLY A 58 -10.33 7.45 -6.12
CA GLY A 58 -10.01 7.86 -7.49
C GLY A 58 -8.51 7.97 -7.80
N SER A 59 -7.62 7.62 -6.85
CA SER A 59 -6.17 7.51 -7.11
C SER A 59 -5.78 6.31 -7.99
N LEU A 60 -6.75 5.43 -8.24
CA LEU A 60 -6.68 4.26 -9.10
C LEU A 60 -7.73 4.37 -10.21
N PRO A 61 -7.47 3.77 -11.39
CA PRO A 61 -8.47 3.65 -12.45
C PRO A 61 -9.73 2.89 -12.02
N ASP A 62 -10.88 3.19 -12.63
CA ASP A 62 -12.20 2.68 -12.23
C ASP A 62 -12.37 1.14 -12.32
N ASP A 63 -11.47 0.49 -13.06
CA ASP A 63 -11.43 -0.96 -13.24
C ASP A 63 -10.53 -1.68 -12.21
N VAL A 64 -9.78 -0.94 -11.40
CA VAL A 64 -9.06 -1.46 -10.22
C VAL A 64 -9.90 -1.24 -8.97
N ALA A 65 -10.26 -2.31 -8.26
CA ALA A 65 -11.00 -2.18 -7.02
C ALA A 65 -10.17 -1.54 -5.91
N LEU A 66 -10.81 -0.76 -5.05
CA LEU A 66 -10.20 -0.26 -3.83
C LEU A 66 -11.09 -0.53 -2.63
N HIS A 67 -10.55 -1.26 -1.65
CA HIS A 67 -11.01 -1.21 -0.28
C HIS A 67 -10.12 -0.23 0.49
N LEU A 68 -10.68 0.92 0.86
CA LEU A 68 -9.97 1.94 1.62
C LEU A 68 -10.46 1.92 3.08
N GLN A 69 -9.59 1.50 3.99
CA GLN A 69 -9.74 1.70 5.42
C GLN A 69 -9.56 3.19 5.73
N PRO A 70 -10.60 3.88 6.26
CA PRO A 70 -10.50 5.30 6.56
C PRO A 70 -9.44 5.57 7.64
N ALA A 71 -8.59 6.57 7.40
CA ALA A 71 -7.58 7.03 8.34
C ALA A 71 -7.51 8.57 8.38
N PRO A 72 -7.07 9.17 9.50
CA PRO A 72 -6.96 10.62 9.63
C PRO A 72 -5.83 11.22 8.79
N VAL A 73 -4.90 10.39 8.31
CA VAL A 73 -3.79 10.80 7.44
C VAL A 73 -3.54 9.73 6.37
N THR A 74 -3.05 10.14 5.22
CA THR A 74 -2.49 9.26 4.18
C THR A 74 -0.98 9.14 4.40
N THR A 75 -0.42 7.93 4.33
CA THR A 75 1.03 7.76 4.40
C THR A 75 1.70 8.61 3.32
N THR A 76 2.59 9.50 3.74
CA THR A 76 3.14 10.53 2.86
C THR A 76 4.66 10.53 2.94
N PHE A 77 5.31 10.43 1.79
CA PHE A 77 6.77 10.51 1.66
C PHE A 77 7.18 11.78 0.92
N ALA A 78 8.39 12.26 1.18
CA ALA A 78 9.06 13.25 0.35
C ALA A 78 10.43 12.72 -0.06
N ASN A 79 10.74 12.79 -1.35
CA ASN A 79 12.06 12.45 -1.87
C ASN A 79 12.84 13.75 -2.11
N ARG A 80 13.94 13.94 -1.37
CA ARG A 80 14.87 15.06 -1.53
C ARG A 80 16.10 14.57 -2.26
N TYR A 81 16.40 15.18 -3.40
CA TYR A 81 17.56 14.83 -4.21
C TYR A 81 18.73 15.74 -3.84
N THR A 82 19.86 15.13 -3.48
CA THR A 82 21.10 15.82 -3.10
C THR A 82 22.22 15.40 -4.06
N ALA A 83 23.37 16.06 -3.99
CA ALA A 83 24.56 15.64 -4.72
C ALA A 83 25.02 14.20 -4.38
N TYR A 84 24.61 13.66 -3.23
CA TYR A 84 24.97 12.33 -2.74
C TYR A 84 23.87 11.28 -2.94
N GLY A 85 22.82 11.63 -3.70
CA GLY A 85 21.69 10.75 -3.98
C GLY A 85 20.41 11.18 -3.26
N ARG A 86 19.48 10.23 -3.16
CA ARG A 86 18.11 10.46 -2.67
C ARG A 86 18.02 10.28 -1.16
N GLU A 87 17.53 11.29 -0.47
CA GLU A 87 17.06 11.19 0.91
C GLU A 87 15.53 11.12 0.94
N GLN A 88 15.00 10.05 1.51
CA GLN A 88 13.55 9.90 1.66
C GLN A 88 13.14 10.28 3.09
N TRP A 89 12.04 11.02 3.20
CA TRP A 89 11.46 11.46 4.47
C TRP A 89 10.03 10.97 4.55
N LEU A 90 9.64 10.42 5.70
CA LEU A 90 8.26 10.07 6.03
C LEU A 90 7.63 11.27 6.74
N HIS A 91 6.59 11.84 6.15
CA HIS A 91 5.88 13.02 6.66
C HIS A 91 4.65 12.66 7.48
N ALA A 92 3.94 11.63 7.07
CA ALA A 92 2.75 11.12 7.74
C ALA A 92 2.68 9.61 7.58
N LEU A 93 2.09 8.93 8.55
CA LEU A 93 1.93 7.48 8.56
C LEU A 93 0.49 7.14 8.91
N ALA A 94 -0.22 6.51 7.97
CA ALA A 94 -1.53 5.95 8.24
C ALA A 94 -1.42 4.73 9.19
N PRO A 95 -2.49 4.36 9.91
CA PRO A 95 -2.51 3.18 10.78
C PRO A 95 -2.24 1.89 10.02
N VAL A 96 -1.78 0.86 10.75
CA VAL A 96 -1.66 -0.52 10.26
C VAL A 96 -2.96 -0.98 9.61
N LEU A 97 -2.82 -1.74 8.53
CA LEU A 97 -3.93 -2.26 7.76
C LEU A 97 -4.68 -3.36 8.53
N THR A 98 -6.02 -3.27 8.53
CA THR A 98 -6.91 -4.30 9.06
C THR A 98 -7.78 -4.89 7.96
N LEU A 99 -8.15 -6.16 8.10
CA LEU A 99 -8.88 -6.91 7.07
C LEU A 99 -10.34 -7.18 7.44
N ASP A 100 -10.78 -6.80 8.64
CA ASP A 100 -12.10 -7.11 9.21
C ASP A 100 -13.28 -6.60 8.36
N ARG A 101 -13.05 -5.55 7.58
CA ARG A 101 -14.07 -4.92 6.71
C ARG A 101 -13.87 -5.22 5.23
N VAL A 102 -12.79 -5.92 4.88
CA VAL A 102 -12.56 -6.38 3.50
C VAL A 102 -13.58 -7.47 3.19
N SER A 103 -14.12 -7.46 1.96
CA SER A 103 -15.04 -8.51 1.52
C SER A 103 -14.39 -9.87 1.68
N ALA A 104 -15.08 -10.81 2.33
CA ALA A 104 -14.59 -12.18 2.49
C ALA A 104 -14.26 -12.82 1.13
N ALA A 105 -14.96 -12.44 0.07
CA ALA A 105 -14.70 -12.97 -1.27
C ALA A 105 -13.33 -12.56 -1.84
N TRP A 106 -12.71 -11.48 -1.37
CA TRP A 106 -11.39 -11.05 -1.82
C TRP A 106 -10.27 -11.92 -1.25
N ARG A 107 -10.49 -12.59 -0.12
CA ARG A 107 -9.52 -13.51 0.48
C ARG A 107 -9.24 -14.74 -0.38
N GLU A 108 -10.18 -15.05 -1.27
CA GLU A 108 -10.14 -16.19 -2.19
C GLU A 108 -9.33 -15.88 -3.47
N ALA A 109 -8.82 -14.66 -3.62
CA ALA A 109 -8.00 -14.26 -4.76
C ALA A 109 -6.79 -15.21 -4.89
N PRO A 110 -6.54 -15.78 -6.08
CA PRO A 110 -5.48 -16.77 -6.28
C PRO A 110 -4.08 -16.17 -6.17
N MET A 111 -3.93 -14.84 -6.24
CA MET A 111 -2.67 -14.15 -6.03
C MET A 111 -2.85 -13.00 -5.05
N ILE A 112 -2.06 -13.04 -3.98
CA ILE A 112 -2.01 -11.99 -2.96
C ILE A 112 -0.61 -11.39 -2.97
N HIS A 113 -0.52 -10.08 -3.18
CA HIS A 113 0.74 -9.34 -3.12
C HIS A 113 0.75 -8.41 -1.92
N ILE A 114 1.57 -8.73 -0.93
CA ILE A 114 1.82 -7.92 0.24
C ILE A 114 2.95 -6.93 -0.09
N GLY A 115 2.63 -5.63 -0.15
CA GLY A 115 3.55 -4.59 -0.59
C GLY A 115 3.64 -3.42 0.40
N PRO A 116 4.14 -3.64 1.62
CA PRO A 116 4.27 -2.57 2.61
C PRO A 116 5.28 -1.51 2.15
N VAL A 117 5.04 -0.26 2.56
CA VAL A 117 5.95 0.87 2.37
C VAL A 117 6.49 1.44 3.69
N ALA A 118 5.88 1.12 4.82
CA ALA A 118 6.21 1.64 6.15
C ALA A 118 5.73 0.71 7.28
N ASN A 119 5.97 -0.61 7.18
CA ASN A 119 5.59 -1.61 8.19
C ASN A 119 4.09 -1.67 8.52
N GLU A 120 3.22 -1.29 7.59
CA GLU A 120 1.77 -1.23 7.79
C GLU A 120 1.04 -2.57 7.65
N CYS A 121 1.75 -3.62 7.22
CA CYS A 121 1.17 -4.93 6.94
C CYS A 121 1.51 -5.90 8.08
N ALA A 122 0.54 -6.23 8.94
CA ALA A 122 0.70 -7.25 9.96
C ALA A 122 0.71 -8.66 9.34
N LEU A 123 1.90 -9.14 8.96
CA LEU A 123 2.06 -10.36 8.14
C LEU A 123 1.35 -11.59 8.72
N ALA A 124 1.47 -11.85 10.03
CA ALA A 124 0.81 -13.00 10.66
C ALA A 124 -0.71 -12.97 10.44
N HIS A 125 -1.35 -11.83 10.72
CA HIS A 125 -2.80 -11.68 10.53
C HIS A 125 -3.21 -11.76 9.06
N ILE A 126 -2.38 -11.25 8.14
CA ILE A 126 -2.63 -11.36 6.71
C ILE A 126 -2.58 -12.83 6.27
N LEU A 127 -1.55 -13.57 6.70
CA LEU A 127 -1.38 -14.98 6.35
C LEU A 127 -2.49 -15.87 6.93
N ASP A 128 -3.02 -15.54 8.11
CA ASP A 128 -4.18 -16.24 8.68
C ASP A 128 -5.49 -15.92 7.94
N TRP A 129 -5.58 -14.75 7.30
CA TRP A 129 -6.78 -14.30 6.60
C TRP A 129 -6.88 -14.82 5.17
N VAL A 130 -5.76 -14.92 4.45
CA VAL A 130 -5.73 -15.37 3.05
C VAL A 130 -6.09 -16.85 2.92
N ALA A 131 -6.71 -17.21 1.80
CA ALA A 131 -7.05 -18.60 1.55
C ALA A 131 -5.77 -19.46 1.31
N PRO A 132 -5.71 -20.71 1.82
CA PRO A 132 -4.50 -21.54 1.73
C PRO A 132 -4.02 -21.87 0.31
N HIS A 133 -4.89 -21.75 -0.70
CA HIS A 133 -4.54 -22.00 -2.11
C HIS A 133 -3.88 -20.80 -2.80
N ALA A 134 -3.89 -19.63 -2.17
CA ALA A 134 -3.38 -18.42 -2.80
C ALA A 134 -1.85 -18.44 -2.93
N LEU A 135 -1.35 -17.98 -4.08
CA LEU A 135 0.04 -17.63 -4.25
C LEU A 135 0.29 -16.29 -3.54
N VAL A 136 1.07 -16.31 -2.45
CA VAL A 136 1.40 -15.11 -1.68
C VAL A 136 2.80 -14.61 -2.06
N GLY A 137 2.87 -13.38 -2.56
CA GLY A 137 4.12 -12.66 -2.84
C GLY A 137 4.33 -11.51 -1.85
N LEU A 138 5.58 -11.27 -1.45
CA LEU A 138 5.97 -10.17 -0.57
C LEU A 138 6.98 -9.27 -1.28
N THR A 139 6.70 -7.97 -1.34
CA THR A 139 7.70 -6.92 -1.62
C THR A 139 8.10 -6.28 -0.29
N PRO A 140 9.24 -6.67 0.33
CA PRO A 140 9.58 -6.31 1.70
C PRO A 140 10.08 -4.87 1.86
N GLN A 141 9.85 -3.98 0.89
CA GLN A 141 10.45 -2.64 0.86
C GLN A 141 10.17 -1.85 2.14
N GLY A 142 8.93 -1.83 2.61
CA GLY A 142 8.54 -1.14 3.83
C GLY A 142 9.09 -1.78 5.11
N MET A 143 9.38 -3.08 5.08
CA MET A 143 9.96 -3.82 6.21
C MET A 143 11.44 -3.48 6.42
N LEU A 144 12.11 -3.11 5.34
CA LEU A 144 13.52 -2.70 5.33
C LEU A 144 13.70 -1.20 5.62
N ARG A 145 12.69 -0.53 6.18
CA ARG A 145 12.71 0.89 6.52
C ARG A 145 12.53 1.09 8.02
N THR A 146 13.28 2.06 8.55
CA THR A 146 13.13 2.56 9.92
C THR A 146 13.25 4.08 9.94
N TRP A 147 12.74 4.73 10.99
CA TRP A 147 12.79 6.16 11.21
C TRP A 147 12.59 6.44 12.70
N ASP A 148 13.03 7.61 13.16
CA ASP A 148 12.86 8.03 14.55
C ASP A 148 11.69 9.02 14.65
N ALA A 149 10.79 8.82 15.60
CA ALA A 149 9.73 9.78 15.88
C ALA A 149 10.28 11.07 16.53
N PRO A 150 9.59 12.22 16.41
CA PRO A 150 8.32 12.44 15.70
C PRO A 150 8.48 12.60 14.18
N LEU A 151 7.36 12.52 13.44
CA LEU A 151 7.33 12.87 12.02
C LEU A 151 7.30 14.41 11.84
N PRO A 152 7.88 14.96 10.76
CA PRO A 152 8.55 14.26 9.66
C PRO A 152 9.93 13.72 10.05
N ALA A 153 10.25 12.50 9.60
CA ALA A 153 11.49 11.82 9.94
C ALA A 153 12.20 11.25 8.71
N ARG A 154 13.54 11.21 8.74
CA ARG A 154 14.33 10.61 7.67
C ARG A 154 14.17 9.09 7.70
N VAL A 155 13.84 8.50 6.56
CA VAL A 155 13.83 7.05 6.37
C VAL A 155 15.27 6.56 6.27
N ARG A 156 15.58 5.56 7.08
CA ARG A 156 16.87 4.86 7.13
C ARG A 156 16.66 3.39 6.75
N PRO A 157 17.66 2.74 6.12
CA PRO A 157 17.58 1.32 5.86
C PRO A 157 17.63 0.53 7.18
N LEU A 158 16.85 -0.54 7.23
CA LEU A 158 16.95 -1.59 8.23
C LEU A 158 17.52 -2.84 7.54
N HIS A 159 18.41 -3.58 8.20
CA HIS A 159 18.84 -4.88 7.69
C HIS A 159 17.70 -5.88 7.80
N TRP A 160 17.62 -6.79 6.83
CA TRP A 160 16.74 -7.94 6.94
C TRP A 160 17.13 -8.76 8.18
N GLN A 161 16.13 -9.18 8.95
CA GLN A 161 16.28 -10.03 10.14
C GLN A 161 15.57 -11.36 9.93
#